data_AF-A0AAV7IDW3-F1
#
_entry.id   AF-A0AAV7IDW3-F1
#
_cell.length_a   1.000
_cell.length_b   1.000
_cell.length_c   1.000
_cell.angle_alpha   90.00
_cell.angle_beta   90.00
_cell.angle_gamma   90.00
#
_symmetry.space_group_name_H-M   'P 1'
#
loop_
_entity.id
_entity.type
_entity.pdbx_description
1 polymer ?
#
loop_
_entity_poly.entity_id
_entity_poly.type
_entity_poly.pdbx_seq_one_letter_code
_entity_poly.pdbx_strand_id
1 'polypeptide(L)'
;MEKSKLYKLAFKICPPIALIFSILVTITTLYINEGLSPLFIFISIQVYLNWFAIYTISQGVMTARRQTRDESDSDSVAITIAQEYPANVKYWYCDKCQNYTYKPTQHCVVCNKCFHYRDHHCFFIGGCVIQENMGNFILICFHTSLACLYSLMVIRPYLYENLRDILEQDPSVVNVIINFCFPIAIARLLIFGKTSCLLLITLFDTLFSVWIVCLVYGAWKLFSCYTGRQRYYPHVRRKFDLMQIFGSYGLLNLFFPYNGLISSRDLRGRYLLKDI
;
A
#
# COMPACT_ATOMS: atom_id res chain seq x y z
N MET A 1 23.25 -14.00 5.97
CA MET A 1 22.18 -14.91 5.48
C MET A 1 20.89 -14.80 6.30
N GLU A 2 20.96 -14.49 7.60
CA GLU A 2 19.82 -14.42 8.54
C GLU A 2 18.90 -13.20 8.35
N LYS A 3 19.45 -12.00 8.10
CA LYS A 3 18.67 -10.79 7.76
C LYS A 3 17.75 -10.99 6.54
N SER A 4 18.17 -11.82 5.57
CA SER A 4 17.35 -12.16 4.39
C SER A 4 16.15 -13.04 4.72
N LYS A 5 16.14 -13.78 5.84
CA LYS A 5 15.01 -14.65 6.22
C LYS A 5 13.96 -13.84 6.96
N LEU A 6 14.38 -13.02 7.92
CA LEU A 6 13.49 -12.14 8.70
C LEU A 6 12.73 -11.16 7.79
N TYR A 7 13.42 -10.53 6.83
CA TYR A 7 12.80 -9.62 5.88
C TYR A 7 11.73 -10.32 5.03
N LYS A 8 12.01 -11.52 4.51
CA LYS A 8 11.03 -12.30 3.73
C LYS A 8 9.83 -12.74 4.57
N LEU A 9 10.06 -13.04 5.86
CA LEU A 9 9.01 -13.42 6.79
C LEU A 9 8.04 -12.27 7.03
N ALA A 10 8.57 -11.06 7.29
CA ALA A 10 7.75 -9.87 7.47
C ALA A 10 6.81 -9.62 6.27
N PHE A 11 7.31 -9.73 5.04
CA PHE A 11 6.49 -9.57 3.83
C PHE A 11 5.37 -10.60 3.67
N LYS A 12 5.49 -11.79 4.28
CA LYS A 12 4.44 -12.82 4.27
C LYS A 12 3.41 -12.64 5.40
N ILE A 13 3.85 -12.16 6.55
CA ILE A 13 3.02 -12.07 7.75
C ILE A 13 2.28 -10.73 7.84
N CYS A 14 2.85 -9.63 7.35
CA CYS A 14 2.23 -8.31 7.44
C CYS A 14 0.84 -8.22 6.75
N PRO A 15 0.60 -8.80 5.56
CA PRO A 15 -0.73 -8.76 4.95
C PRO A 15 -1.83 -9.45 5.77
N PRO A 16 -1.67 -10.71 6.25
CA PRO A 16 -2.68 -11.32 7.10
C PRO A 16 -2.84 -10.60 8.45
N ILE A 17 -1.77 -10.05 9.03
CA ILE A 17 -1.90 -9.20 10.24
C ILE A 17 -2.75 -7.96 9.95
N ALA A 18 -2.55 -7.27 8.82
CA ALA A 18 -3.33 -6.10 8.46
C ALA A 18 -4.82 -6.45 8.26
N LEU A 19 -5.11 -7.62 7.67
CA LEU A 19 -6.47 -8.14 7.54
C LEU A 19 -7.11 -8.43 8.90
N ILE A 20 -6.40 -9.14 9.79
CA ILE A 20 -6.89 -9.44 11.15
C ILE A 20 -7.16 -8.14 11.91
N PHE A 21 -6.26 -7.17 11.82
CA PHE A 21 -6.44 -5.85 12.43
C PHE A 21 -7.68 -5.14 11.88
N SER A 22 -7.90 -5.13 10.56
CA SER A 22 -9.10 -4.55 9.95
C SER A 22 -10.40 -5.23 10.42
N ILE A 23 -10.39 -6.56 10.54
CA ILE A 23 -11.55 -7.33 11.05
C ILE A 23 -11.81 -6.95 12.51
N LEU A 24 -10.77 -6.91 13.35
CA LEU A 24 -10.88 -6.50 14.75
C LEU A 24 -11.48 -5.10 14.88
N VAL A 25 -10.96 -4.12 14.14
CA VAL A 25 -11.49 -2.75 14.13
C VAL A 25 -12.96 -2.70 13.72
N THR A 26 -13.34 -3.47 12.69
CA THR A 26 -14.73 -3.55 12.21
C THR A 26 -15.65 -4.15 13.27
N ILE A 27 -15.25 -5.25 13.91
CA ILE A 27 -16.02 -5.90 14.98
C ILE A 27 -16.18 -4.97 16.18
N THR A 28 -15.10 -4.30 16.61
CA THR A 28 -15.18 -3.34 17.72
C THR A 28 -16.07 -2.15 17.38
N THR A 29 -15.98 -1.63 16.15
CA THR A 29 -16.84 -0.53 15.70
C THR A 29 -18.31 -0.96 15.67
N LEU A 30 -18.60 -2.16 15.16
CA LEU A 30 -19.94 -2.75 15.17
C LEU A 30 -20.47 -2.93 16.60
N TYR A 31 -19.64 -3.41 17.51
CA TYR A 31 -20.01 -3.63 18.91
C TYR A 31 -20.34 -2.33 19.63
N ILE A 32 -19.47 -1.31 19.53
CA ILE A 32 -19.65 -0.03 20.25
C ILE A 32 -20.83 0.77 19.69
N ASN A 33 -21.02 0.76 18.36
CA ASN A 33 -22.02 1.58 17.69
C ASN A 33 -23.33 0.82 17.39
N GLU A 34 -23.45 -0.43 17.88
CA GLU A 34 -24.58 -1.34 17.63
C GLU A 34 -24.96 -1.49 16.15
N GLY A 35 -23.99 -1.26 15.25
CA GLY A 35 -24.23 -1.15 13.82
C GLY A 35 -23.06 -0.50 13.07
N LEU A 36 -22.98 -0.77 11.77
CA LEU A 36 -22.02 -0.12 10.87
C LEU A 36 -22.74 0.93 10.03
N SER A 37 -22.24 2.18 10.04
CA SER A 37 -22.81 3.20 9.18
C SER A 37 -22.53 2.89 7.70
N PRO A 38 -23.42 3.30 6.77
CA PRO A 38 -23.18 3.15 5.34
C PRO A 38 -21.87 3.79 4.89
N LEU A 39 -21.48 4.91 5.53
CA LEU A 39 -20.21 5.59 5.25
C LEU A 39 -19.00 4.72 5.61
N PHE A 40 -19.00 4.09 6.79
CA PHE A 40 -17.90 3.22 7.21
C PHE A 40 -17.77 1.99 6.31
N ILE A 41 -18.91 1.40 5.93
CA ILE A 41 -18.96 0.27 4.98
C ILE A 41 -18.37 0.71 3.64
N PHE A 42 -18.81 1.85 3.11
CA PHE A 42 -18.31 2.40 1.86
C PHE A 42 -16.79 2.61 1.88
N ILE A 43 -16.27 3.28 2.92
CA ILE A 43 -14.83 3.52 3.06
C ILE A 43 -14.06 2.19 3.13
N SER A 44 -14.57 1.22 3.89
CA SER A 44 -13.96 -0.11 4.02
C SER A 44 -13.90 -0.83 2.68
N ILE A 45 -14.99 -0.81 1.90
CA ILE A 45 -15.03 -1.36 0.55
C ILE A 45 -13.95 -0.70 -0.34
N GLN A 46 -13.77 0.62 -0.28
CA GLN A 46 -12.74 1.30 -1.08
C GLN A 46 -11.33 0.84 -0.74
N VAL A 47 -11.01 0.56 0.52
CA VAL A 47 -9.71 0.01 0.92
C VAL A 47 -9.45 -1.31 0.20
N TYR A 48 -10.43 -2.23 0.23
CA TYR A 48 -10.30 -3.56 -0.36
C TYR A 48 -10.32 -3.54 -1.89
N LEU A 49 -11.15 -2.70 -2.52
CA LEU A 49 -11.17 -2.54 -3.97
C LEU A 49 -9.84 -2.02 -4.51
N ASN A 50 -9.24 -1.02 -3.86
CA ASN A 50 -7.93 -0.51 -4.24
C ASN A 50 -6.81 -1.52 -3.96
N TRP A 51 -6.90 -2.29 -2.87
CA TRP A 51 -5.98 -3.40 -2.60
C TRP A 51 -6.03 -4.46 -3.70
N PHE A 52 -7.23 -4.85 -4.11
CA PHE A 52 -7.44 -5.81 -5.19
C PHE A 52 -6.95 -5.26 -6.54
N ALA A 53 -7.17 -3.97 -6.84
CA ALA A 53 -6.62 -3.31 -8.01
C ALA A 53 -5.08 -3.35 -8.04
N ILE A 54 -4.41 -3.08 -6.92
CA ILE A 54 -2.94 -3.18 -6.82
C ILE A 54 -2.48 -4.60 -7.11
N TYR A 55 -3.14 -5.59 -6.49
CA TYR A 55 -2.81 -7.00 -6.68
C TYR A 55 -2.96 -7.41 -8.15
N THR A 56 -4.11 -7.15 -8.76
CA THR A 56 -4.39 -7.52 -10.15
C THR A 56 -3.43 -6.85 -11.13
N ILE A 57 -3.15 -5.54 -10.98
CA ILE A 57 -2.16 -4.84 -11.82
C ILE A 57 -0.76 -5.45 -11.62
N SER A 58 -0.33 -5.64 -10.37
CA SER A 58 1.01 -6.18 -10.09
C SER A 58 1.19 -7.60 -10.66
N GLN A 59 0.15 -8.42 -10.67
CA GLN A 59 0.18 -9.75 -11.29
C GLN A 59 0.15 -9.66 -12.82
N GLY A 60 -0.69 -8.79 -13.39
CA GLY A 60 -0.90 -8.63 -14.83
C GLY A 60 0.26 -7.95 -15.59
N VAL A 61 1.15 -7.22 -14.90
CA VAL A 61 2.30 -6.57 -15.57
C VAL A 61 3.18 -7.64 -16.24
N MET A 62 3.16 -7.68 -17.56
CA MET A 62 4.07 -8.51 -18.32
C MET A 62 5.47 -7.89 -18.23
N THR A 63 6.41 -8.59 -17.60
CA THR A 63 7.82 -8.33 -17.87
C THR A 63 8.05 -8.67 -19.33
N ALA A 64 8.72 -7.81 -20.09
CA ALA A 64 9.26 -8.18 -21.40
C ALA A 64 9.99 -9.52 -21.25
N ARG A 65 9.33 -10.61 -21.65
CA ARG A 65 9.84 -11.97 -21.59
C ARG A 65 10.41 -12.19 -22.96
N ARG A 66 11.73 -12.41 -23.06
CA ARG A 66 12.30 -12.94 -24.29
C ARG A 66 11.65 -14.31 -24.46
N GLN A 67 10.72 -14.45 -25.41
CA GLN A 67 10.40 -15.76 -25.94
C GLN A 67 11.66 -16.16 -26.69
N THR A 68 12.52 -16.98 -26.09
CA THR A 68 13.60 -17.65 -26.80
C THR A 68 12.91 -18.58 -27.80
N ARG A 69 12.56 -18.03 -28.96
CA ARG A 69 12.37 -18.84 -30.16
C ARG A 69 13.79 -19.23 -30.59
N ASP A 70 13.96 -20.54 -30.63
CA ASP A 70 15.05 -21.39 -31.08
C ASP A 70 16.39 -20.76 -31.52
N GLU A 71 17.44 -21.49 -31.15
CA GLU A 71 18.84 -21.31 -31.52
C GLU A 71 19.05 -21.19 -33.04
N SER A 72 18.90 -19.99 -33.57
CA SER A 72 19.59 -19.60 -34.80
C SER A 72 19.58 -18.09 -34.88
N ASP A 73 20.74 -17.51 -35.13
CA ASP A 73 20.94 -16.09 -35.47
C ASP A 73 21.30 -15.17 -34.29
N SER A 74 22.60 -15.16 -33.97
CA SER A 74 23.20 -14.36 -32.89
C SER A 74 23.31 -12.87 -33.19
N ASP A 75 22.99 -12.40 -34.41
CA ASP A 75 23.22 -11.01 -34.81
C ASP A 75 21.94 -10.18 -35.06
N SER A 76 20.75 -10.81 -35.14
CA SER A 76 19.50 -10.13 -35.49
C SER A 76 18.68 -9.61 -34.28
N VAL A 77 18.94 -10.12 -33.07
CA VAL A 77 18.14 -9.79 -31.87
C VAL A 77 18.36 -8.35 -31.37
N ALA A 78 19.58 -7.82 -31.49
CA ALA A 78 19.89 -6.45 -31.10
C ALA A 78 19.23 -5.41 -32.04
N ILE A 79 19.09 -5.76 -33.31
CA ILE A 79 18.57 -4.88 -34.36
C ILE A 79 17.04 -4.73 -34.24
N THR A 80 16.31 -5.81 -33.95
CA THR A 80 14.84 -5.74 -33.78
C THR A 80 14.44 -4.96 -32.53
N ILE A 81 15.20 -5.11 -31.44
CA ILE A 81 14.99 -4.35 -30.19
C ILE A 81 15.28 -2.84 -30.39
N ALA A 82 16.30 -2.51 -31.21
CA ALA A 82 16.63 -1.13 -31.59
C ALA A 82 15.64 -0.49 -32.57
N GLN A 83 14.88 -1.29 -33.34
CA GLN A 83 13.86 -0.79 -34.28
C GLN A 83 12.52 -0.48 -33.61
N GLU A 84 12.15 -1.15 -32.52
CA GLU A 84 10.82 -1.00 -31.88
C GLU A 84 10.79 0.07 -30.76
N TYR A 85 11.94 0.43 -30.21
CA TYR A 85 12.10 1.43 -29.14
C TYR A 85 13.10 2.51 -29.55
N PRO A 86 12.96 3.77 -29.06
CA PRO A 86 13.86 4.85 -29.44
C PRO A 86 15.33 4.48 -29.15
N ALA A 87 16.24 4.88 -30.04
CA ALA A 87 17.67 4.52 -30.06
C ALA A 87 18.49 4.84 -28.76
N ASN A 88 17.85 5.37 -27.72
CA ASN A 88 18.46 5.84 -26.47
C ASN A 88 18.14 4.95 -25.25
N VAL A 89 17.56 3.76 -25.44
CA VAL A 89 17.18 2.87 -24.32
C VAL A 89 18.39 2.04 -23.84
N LYS A 90 18.77 2.22 -22.57
CA LYS A 90 19.84 1.41 -21.94
C LYS A 90 19.29 0.07 -21.45
N TYR A 91 19.64 -1.00 -22.15
CA TYR A 91 19.34 -2.38 -21.77
C TYR A 91 20.28 -2.89 -20.66
N TRP A 92 19.79 -3.82 -19.85
CA TRP A 92 20.56 -4.54 -18.83
C TRP A 92 19.97 -5.94 -18.60
N TYR A 93 20.80 -6.88 -18.16
CA TYR A 93 20.39 -8.27 -17.92
C TYR A 93 20.08 -8.53 -16.44
N CYS A 94 18.91 -9.10 -16.16
CA CYS A 94 18.54 -9.50 -14.81
C CYS A 94 18.85 -10.98 -14.56
N ASP A 95 19.90 -11.27 -13.79
CA ASP A 95 20.33 -12.65 -13.49
C ASP A 95 19.25 -13.47 -12.78
N LYS A 96 18.39 -12.84 -11.97
CA LYS A 96 17.36 -13.57 -11.22
C LYS A 96 16.18 -14.00 -12.10
N CYS A 97 15.87 -13.21 -13.11
CA CYS A 97 14.81 -13.52 -14.07
C CYS A 97 15.35 -14.14 -15.36
N GLN A 98 16.67 -14.24 -15.52
CA GLN A 98 17.36 -14.71 -16.71
C GLN A 98 16.87 -14.03 -18.00
N ASN A 99 16.66 -12.72 -17.95
CA ASN A 99 16.05 -11.95 -19.04
C ASN A 99 16.68 -10.56 -19.20
N TYR A 100 16.81 -10.11 -20.45
CA TYR A 100 17.15 -8.72 -20.77
C TYR A 100 15.95 -7.82 -20.48
N THR A 101 16.23 -6.67 -19.90
CA THR A 101 15.27 -5.62 -19.61
C THR A 101 15.89 -4.26 -19.90
N TYR A 102 15.15 -3.18 -19.68
CA TYR A 102 15.59 -1.82 -19.92
C TYR A 102 15.35 -0.94 -18.70
N LYS A 103 16.18 0.09 -18.52
CA LYS A 103 15.98 1.06 -17.43
C LYS A 103 14.65 1.81 -17.61
N PRO A 104 13.93 2.14 -16.51
CA PRO A 104 14.30 1.93 -15.11
C PRO A 104 13.69 0.65 -14.47
N THR A 105 13.54 -0.46 -15.21
CA THR A 105 13.05 -1.73 -14.64
C THR A 105 13.93 -2.22 -13.47
N GLN A 106 13.29 -2.71 -12.41
CA GLN A 106 13.96 -3.24 -11.23
C GLN A 106 13.37 -4.59 -10.80
N HIS A 107 14.23 -5.52 -10.39
CA HIS A 107 13.81 -6.82 -9.88
C HIS A 107 13.35 -6.75 -8.41
N CYS A 108 12.13 -7.22 -8.13
CA CYS A 108 11.64 -7.43 -6.78
C CYS A 108 11.92 -8.86 -6.31
N VAL A 109 12.76 -8.99 -5.29
CA VAL A 109 13.15 -10.30 -4.72
C VAL A 109 11.99 -11.00 -4.00
N VAL A 110 11.03 -10.25 -3.47
CA VAL A 110 9.86 -10.81 -2.78
C VAL A 110 8.88 -11.42 -3.79
N CYS A 111 8.56 -10.68 -4.86
CA CYS A 111 7.68 -11.16 -5.93
C CYS A 111 8.38 -12.07 -6.95
N ASN A 112 9.70 -12.19 -6.88
CA ASN A 112 10.55 -12.85 -7.87
C ASN A 112 10.25 -12.40 -9.32
N LYS A 113 10.03 -11.10 -9.51
CA LYS A 113 9.54 -10.52 -10.76
C LYS A 113 10.17 -9.15 -11.01
N CYS A 114 10.48 -8.84 -12.26
CA CYS A 114 10.91 -7.51 -12.68
C CYS A 114 9.69 -6.59 -12.84
N PHE A 115 9.82 -5.33 -12.44
CA PHE A 115 8.75 -4.35 -12.58
C PHE A 115 9.30 -3.10 -13.26
N HIS A 116 8.67 -2.69 -14.35
CA HIS A 116 8.97 -1.42 -14.98
C HIS A 116 8.45 -0.28 -14.10
N TYR A 117 9.22 0.80 -13.97
CA TYR A 117 8.90 1.92 -13.05
C TYR A 117 8.50 1.48 -11.63
N ARG A 118 9.26 0.55 -11.07
CA ARG A 118 9.05 0.06 -9.70
C ARG A 118 9.38 1.14 -8.67
N ASP A 119 8.51 1.30 -7.68
CA ASP A 119 8.79 2.16 -6.53
C ASP A 119 9.24 1.35 -5.30
N HIS A 120 8.39 0.45 -4.81
CA HIS A 120 8.72 -0.44 -3.69
C HIS A 120 7.82 -1.68 -3.65
N HIS A 121 8.17 -2.64 -2.80
CA HIS A 121 7.22 -3.69 -2.37
C HIS A 121 6.64 -3.25 -1.03
N CYS A 122 5.33 -3.14 -0.94
CA CYS A 122 4.65 -2.74 0.29
C CYS A 122 4.34 -3.99 1.12
N PHE A 123 4.87 -4.07 2.34
CA PHE A 123 4.69 -5.23 3.21
C PHE A 123 3.27 -5.34 3.76
N PHE A 124 2.57 -4.24 4.01
CA PHE A 124 1.17 -4.28 4.45
C PHE A 124 0.21 -4.75 3.35
N ILE A 125 0.49 -4.38 2.09
CA ILE A 125 -0.34 -4.77 0.94
C ILE A 125 0.02 -6.18 0.47
N GLY A 126 1.28 -6.59 0.62
CA GLY A 126 1.79 -7.86 0.08
C GLY A 126 2.08 -7.81 -1.43
N GLY A 127 2.23 -6.61 -2.01
CA GLY A 127 2.35 -6.40 -3.45
C GLY A 127 3.37 -5.31 -3.81
N CYS A 128 3.77 -5.28 -5.09
CA CYS A 128 4.61 -4.20 -5.61
C CYS A 128 3.78 -2.98 -5.98
N VAL A 129 4.27 -1.82 -5.54
CA VAL A 129 3.82 -0.51 -5.98
C VAL A 129 4.70 -0.08 -7.16
N ILE A 130 4.04 0.19 -8.27
CA ILE A 130 4.64 0.58 -9.55
C ILE A 130 3.90 1.82 -10.06
N GLN A 131 4.43 2.46 -11.11
CA GLN A 131 3.80 3.65 -11.69
C GLN A 131 2.33 3.41 -12.10
N GLU A 132 1.98 2.22 -12.56
CA GLU A 132 0.62 1.88 -13.01
C GLU A 132 -0.41 1.81 -11.89
N ASN A 133 -0.03 1.37 -10.70
CA ASN A 133 -0.92 1.24 -9.55
C ASN A 133 -0.65 2.28 -8.45
N MET A 134 0.15 3.31 -8.74
CA MET A 134 0.51 4.37 -7.79
C MET A 134 -0.72 5.12 -7.27
N GLY A 135 -1.70 5.41 -8.14
CA GLY A 135 -2.97 6.02 -7.73
C GLY A 135 -3.73 5.17 -6.72
N ASN A 136 -3.87 3.86 -6.98
CA ASN A 136 -4.52 2.93 -6.05
C ASN A 136 -3.78 2.87 -4.71
N PHE A 137 -2.44 2.90 -4.72
CA PHE A 137 -1.65 2.95 -3.50
C PHE A 137 -1.95 4.20 -2.65
N ILE A 138 -2.00 5.38 -3.28
CA ILE A 138 -2.36 6.64 -2.61
C ILE A 138 -3.79 6.57 -2.06
N LEU A 139 -4.73 6.00 -2.82
CA LEU A 139 -6.12 5.83 -2.39
C LEU A 139 -6.26 4.86 -1.21
N ILE A 140 -5.49 3.76 -1.15
CA ILE A 140 -5.47 2.90 0.05
C ILE A 140 -5.04 3.71 1.27
N CYS A 141 -3.97 4.50 1.17
CA CYS A 141 -3.52 5.34 2.28
C CYS A 141 -4.63 6.33 2.71
N PHE A 142 -5.30 6.96 1.75
CA PHE A 142 -6.39 7.89 2.01
C PHE A 142 -7.60 7.22 2.70
N HIS A 143 -8.15 6.15 2.11
CA HIS A 143 -9.32 5.46 2.67
C HIS A 143 -9.01 4.77 4.00
N THR A 144 -7.81 4.21 4.18
CA THR A 144 -7.37 3.66 5.47
C THR A 144 -7.29 4.76 6.53
N SER A 145 -6.81 5.95 6.17
CA SER A 145 -6.80 7.10 7.08
C SER A 145 -8.22 7.50 7.48
N LEU A 146 -9.16 7.56 6.53
CA LEU A 146 -10.57 7.87 6.82
C LEU A 146 -11.22 6.79 7.69
N ALA A 147 -10.97 5.51 7.42
CA ALA A 147 -11.49 4.41 8.23
C ALA A 147 -10.96 4.47 9.68
N CYS A 148 -9.66 4.73 9.84
CA CYS A 148 -9.06 4.88 11.17
C CYS A 148 -9.64 6.09 11.90
N LEU A 149 -9.79 7.24 11.22
CA LEU A 149 -10.38 8.44 11.81
C LEU A 149 -11.82 8.21 12.25
N TYR A 150 -12.62 7.51 11.43
CA TYR A 150 -13.99 7.14 11.78
C TYR A 150 -14.01 6.25 13.05
N SER A 151 -13.24 5.17 13.07
CA SER A 151 -13.19 4.27 14.22
C SER A 151 -12.65 4.96 15.48
N LEU A 152 -11.70 5.89 15.36
CA LEU A 152 -11.23 6.71 16.48
C LEU A 152 -12.35 7.58 17.05
N MET A 153 -13.19 8.19 16.20
CA MET A 153 -14.33 9.00 16.65
C MET A 153 -15.38 8.16 17.39
N VAL A 154 -15.60 6.92 16.96
CA VAL A 154 -16.52 5.97 17.63
C VAL A 154 -15.94 5.45 18.95
N ILE A 155 -14.66 5.06 18.96
CA ILE A 155 -14.01 4.45 20.13
C ILE A 155 -13.76 5.50 21.23
N ARG A 156 -13.43 6.74 20.88
CA ARG A 156 -13.07 7.80 21.84
C ARG A 156 -14.08 8.00 22.99
N PRO A 157 -15.39 8.23 22.76
CA PRO A 157 -16.33 8.42 23.86
C PRO A 157 -16.45 7.17 24.75
N TYR A 158 -16.52 5.98 24.15
CA TYR A 158 -16.55 4.72 24.88
C TYR A 158 -15.30 4.50 25.73
N LEU A 159 -14.13 4.84 25.19
CA LEU A 159 -12.85 4.79 25.90
C LEU A 159 -12.83 5.79 27.06
N TYR A 160 -13.31 7.02 26.86
CA TYR A 160 -13.37 8.04 27.90
C TYR A 160 -14.23 7.60 29.08
N GLU A 161 -15.39 7.00 28.83
CA GLU A 161 -16.28 6.48 29.89
C GLU A 161 -15.62 5.36 30.69
N ASN A 162 -14.94 4.42 30.01
CA ASN A 162 -14.24 3.31 30.67
C ASN A 162 -12.97 3.74 31.42
N LEU A 163 -12.42 4.91 31.10
CA LEU A 163 -11.23 5.45 31.74
C LEU A 163 -11.53 6.55 32.76
N ARG A 164 -12.78 7.01 32.88
CA ARG A 164 -13.16 8.14 33.72
C ARG A 164 -12.70 7.94 35.17
N ASP A 165 -13.03 6.81 35.76
CA ASP A 165 -12.71 6.51 37.17
C ASP A 165 -11.19 6.42 37.41
N ILE A 166 -10.42 5.97 36.41
CA ILE A 166 -8.96 5.91 36.47
C ILE A 166 -8.35 7.31 36.34
N LEU A 167 -8.89 8.13 35.44
CA LEU A 167 -8.46 9.52 35.25
C LEU A 167 -8.76 10.39 36.48
N GLU A 168 -9.87 10.14 37.17
CA GLU A 168 -10.27 10.88 38.36
C GLU A 168 -9.43 10.52 39.60
N GLN A 169 -8.85 9.32 39.65
CA GLN A 169 -8.03 8.86 40.78
C GLN A 169 -6.57 9.28 40.73
N ASP A 170 -5.99 9.54 39.55
CA ASP A 170 -4.57 9.88 39.40
C ASP A 170 -4.38 11.37 39.03
N PRO A 171 -3.84 12.21 39.94
CA PRO A 171 -3.67 13.64 39.68
C PRO A 171 -2.57 13.95 38.65
N SER A 172 -1.76 12.96 38.27
CA SER A 172 -0.62 13.15 37.36
C SER A 172 -0.95 12.72 35.93
N VAL A 173 -1.51 13.65 35.14
CA VAL A 173 -1.83 13.46 33.71
C VAL A 173 -0.64 12.89 32.90
N VAL A 174 0.59 13.23 33.30
CA VAL A 174 1.82 12.71 32.67
C VAL A 174 1.96 11.18 32.85
N ASN A 175 1.69 10.65 34.04
CA ASN A 175 1.78 9.21 34.29
C ASN A 175 0.68 8.46 33.54
N VAL A 176 -0.52 9.03 33.46
CA VAL A 176 -1.61 8.49 32.64
C VAL A 176 -1.19 8.40 31.17
N ILE A 177 -0.65 9.49 30.59
CA ILE A 177 -0.20 9.50 29.19
C ILE A 177 0.92 8.48 28.94
N ILE A 178 1.91 8.36 29.83
CA ILE A 178 3.01 7.40 29.69
C ILE A 178 2.49 5.95 29.80
N ASN A 179 1.61 5.68 30.77
CA ASN A 179 1.05 4.35 31.00
C ASN A 179 0.21 3.83 29.83
N PHE A 180 -0.36 4.75 29.04
CA PHE A 180 -1.21 4.45 27.90
C PHE A 180 -0.56 4.88 26.57
N CYS A 181 0.75 5.06 26.52
CA CYS A 181 1.41 5.28 25.23
C CYS A 181 1.56 3.95 24.47
N PHE A 182 1.47 4.01 23.13
CA PHE A 182 1.41 2.83 22.26
C PHE A 182 2.39 1.68 22.62
N PRO A 183 3.72 1.91 22.79
CA PRO A 183 4.64 0.81 23.10
C PRO A 183 4.39 0.18 24.48
N ILE A 184 3.99 0.99 25.46
CA ILE A 184 3.75 0.54 26.85
C ILE A 184 2.40 -0.18 26.94
N ALA A 185 1.35 0.35 26.30
CA ALA A 185 0.04 -0.27 26.24
C ALA A 185 0.11 -1.65 25.59
N ILE A 186 0.83 -1.79 24.47
CA ILE A 186 1.04 -3.09 23.79
C ILE A 186 1.81 -4.06 24.68
N ALA A 187 2.91 -3.63 25.31
CA ALA A 187 3.69 -4.49 26.19
C ALA A 187 2.84 -5.02 27.36
N ARG A 188 2.00 -4.16 27.96
CA ARG A 188 1.09 -4.55 29.05
C ARG A 188 0.03 -5.54 28.59
N LEU A 189 -0.57 -5.34 27.42
CA LEU A 189 -1.54 -6.27 26.85
C LEU A 189 -0.92 -7.67 26.65
N LEU A 190 0.29 -7.72 26.08
CA LEU A 190 1.00 -8.98 25.80
C LEU A 190 1.44 -9.73 27.07
N ILE A 191 1.79 -9.01 28.14
CA ILE A 191 2.29 -9.61 29.40
C ILE A 191 1.17 -10.03 30.34
N PHE A 192 0.16 -9.17 30.54
CA PHE A 192 -0.84 -9.35 31.60
C PHE A 192 -2.15 -9.97 31.12
N GLY A 193 -2.41 -9.98 29.80
CA GLY A 193 -3.47 -10.78 29.17
C GLY A 193 -4.92 -10.54 29.61
N LYS A 194 -5.20 -9.58 30.51
CA LYS A 194 -6.55 -9.31 31.05
C LYS A 194 -6.78 -7.82 31.29
N THR A 195 -7.63 -7.23 30.44
CA THR A 195 -8.69 -6.23 30.72
C THR A 195 -9.22 -5.74 29.36
N SER A 196 -10.54 -5.77 29.16
CA SER A 196 -11.19 -5.21 27.96
C SER A 196 -10.77 -3.75 27.71
N CYS A 197 -10.52 -3.00 28.79
CA CYS A 197 -10.01 -1.62 28.75
C CYS A 197 -8.60 -1.52 28.14
N LEU A 198 -7.64 -2.38 28.53
CA LEU A 198 -6.29 -2.36 27.92
C LEU A 198 -6.33 -2.71 26.42
N LEU A 199 -7.18 -3.67 26.02
CA LEU A 199 -7.39 -3.97 24.61
C LEU A 199 -7.93 -2.75 23.86
N LEU A 200 -8.91 -2.05 24.42
CA LEU A 200 -9.51 -0.86 23.82
C LEU A 200 -8.50 0.29 23.68
N ILE A 201 -7.67 0.52 24.70
CA ILE A 201 -6.58 1.51 24.67
C ILE A 201 -5.58 1.16 23.56
N THR A 202 -5.08 -0.07 23.54
CA THR A 202 -4.12 -0.50 22.50
C THR A 202 -4.70 -0.39 21.10
N LEU A 203 -5.99 -0.68 20.92
CA LEU A 203 -6.68 -0.52 19.65
C LEU A 203 -6.75 0.96 19.25
N PHE A 204 -7.12 1.85 20.17
CA PHE A 204 -7.16 3.30 19.94
C PHE A 204 -5.79 3.85 19.53
N ASP A 205 -4.73 3.50 20.27
CA ASP A 205 -3.36 3.95 19.99
C ASP A 205 -2.85 3.42 18.64
N THR A 206 -3.16 2.16 18.33
CA THR A 206 -2.77 1.54 17.06
C THR A 206 -3.51 2.24 15.90
N LEU A 207 -4.80 2.51 16.05
CA LEU A 207 -5.59 3.25 15.06
C LEU A 207 -5.05 4.66 14.83
N PHE A 208 -4.71 5.37 15.90
CA PHE A 208 -4.12 6.71 15.81
C PHE A 208 -2.77 6.70 15.09
N SER A 209 -1.93 5.70 15.40
CA SER A 209 -0.63 5.50 14.75
C SER A 209 -0.79 5.18 13.26
N VAL A 210 -1.68 4.26 12.91
CA VAL A 210 -1.97 3.90 11.51
C VAL A 210 -2.55 5.09 10.75
N TRP A 211 -3.46 5.85 11.36
CA TRP A 211 -4.03 7.06 10.78
C TRP A 211 -2.95 8.07 10.37
N ILE A 212 -2.03 8.40 11.28
CA ILE A 212 -0.94 9.35 11.01
C ILE A 212 -0.02 8.80 9.91
N VAL A 213 0.41 7.54 10.03
CA VAL A 213 1.33 6.94 9.06
C VAL A 213 0.72 6.93 7.66
N CYS A 214 -0.54 6.50 7.52
CA CYS A 214 -1.22 6.46 6.23
C CYS A 214 -1.44 7.88 5.67
N LEU A 215 -1.84 8.84 6.50
CA LEU A 215 -2.06 10.21 6.06
C LEU A 215 -0.76 10.86 5.56
N VAL A 216 0.31 10.77 6.36
CA VAL A 216 1.61 11.35 6.03
C VAL A 216 2.24 10.64 4.83
N TYR A 217 2.24 9.31 4.80
CA TYR A 217 2.85 8.56 3.71
C TYR A 217 2.08 8.74 2.40
N GLY A 218 0.75 8.73 2.43
CA GLY A 218 -0.10 9.00 1.27
C GLY A 218 0.09 10.41 0.72
N ALA A 219 0.06 11.43 1.59
CA ALA A 219 0.29 12.82 1.20
C ALA A 219 1.71 13.03 0.64
N TRP A 220 2.72 12.45 1.29
CA TRP A 220 4.10 12.50 0.79
C TRP A 220 4.25 11.85 -0.57
N LYS A 221 3.59 10.71 -0.81
CA LYS A 221 3.62 10.03 -2.12
C LYS A 221 2.92 10.85 -3.19
N LEU A 222 1.76 11.42 -2.90
CA LEU A 222 1.07 12.33 -3.83
C LEU A 222 1.94 13.54 -4.18
N PHE A 223 2.55 14.18 -3.18
CA PHE A 223 3.48 15.29 -3.38
C PHE A 223 4.71 14.89 -4.21
N SER A 224 5.25 13.69 -3.96
CA SER A 224 6.38 13.15 -4.71
C SER A 224 6.03 12.91 -6.18
N CYS A 225 4.79 12.51 -6.49
CA CYS A 225 4.32 12.39 -7.88
C CYS A 225 4.20 13.77 -8.55
N TYR A 226 3.61 14.73 -7.84
CA TYR A 226 3.41 16.09 -8.36
C TYR A 226 4.73 16.84 -8.62
N THR A 227 5.70 16.68 -7.72
CA THR A 227 7.03 17.30 -7.87
C THR A 227 7.98 16.53 -8.80
N GLY A 228 7.57 15.33 -9.23
CA GLY A 228 8.38 14.44 -10.05
C GLY A 228 9.59 13.82 -9.34
N ARG A 229 9.56 13.80 -7.99
CA ARG A 229 10.59 13.16 -7.15
C ARG A 229 10.25 11.67 -6.96
N GLN A 230 10.33 10.90 -8.03
CA GLN A 230 10.03 9.47 -8.02
C GLN A 230 11.32 8.64 -7.97
N ARG A 231 11.30 7.53 -7.22
CA ARG A 231 12.46 6.64 -7.06
C ARG A 231 12.98 6.10 -8.39
N TYR A 232 12.07 5.83 -9.32
CA TYR A 232 12.39 5.27 -10.63
C TYR A 232 12.84 6.33 -11.67
N TYR A 233 12.88 7.62 -11.30
CA TYR A 233 13.50 8.68 -12.11
C TYR A 233 14.58 9.44 -11.30
N PRO A 234 15.75 8.83 -11.03
CA PRO A 234 16.77 9.44 -10.18
C PRO A 234 17.45 10.67 -10.80
N HIS A 235 17.50 10.77 -12.13
CA HIS A 235 18.25 11.82 -12.85
C HIS A 235 17.35 12.78 -13.66
N VAL A 236 16.04 12.55 -13.68
CA VAL A 236 15.09 13.34 -14.49
C VAL A 236 13.85 13.60 -13.63
N ARG A 237 13.41 14.86 -13.53
CA ARG A 237 12.14 15.17 -12.86
C ARG A 237 11.01 15.07 -13.86
N ARG A 238 10.18 14.04 -13.74
CA ARG A 238 8.92 13.90 -14.50
C ARG A 238 7.76 14.16 -13.56
N LYS A 239 7.12 15.32 -13.69
CA LYS A 239 5.90 15.65 -12.94
C LYS A 239 4.71 14.89 -13.50
N PHE A 240 3.78 14.54 -12.63
CA PHE A 240 2.53 13.87 -12.99
C PHE A 240 1.35 14.70 -12.52
N ASP A 241 0.42 14.95 -13.44
CA ASP A 241 -0.87 15.58 -13.11
C ASP A 241 -1.80 14.56 -12.46
N LEU A 242 -2.86 15.03 -11.78
CA LEU A 242 -3.82 14.14 -11.11
C LEU A 242 -4.43 13.10 -12.05
N MET A 243 -4.73 13.49 -13.29
CA MET A 243 -5.25 12.57 -14.32
C MET A 243 -4.21 11.53 -14.76
N GLN A 244 -2.91 11.76 -14.57
CA GLN A 244 -1.88 10.76 -14.81
C GLN A 244 -1.65 9.86 -13.59
N ILE A 245 -1.95 10.33 -12.38
CA ILE A 245 -1.80 9.58 -11.12
C ILE A 245 -3.00 8.65 -10.89
N PHE A 246 -4.21 9.21 -10.90
CA PHE A 246 -5.46 8.49 -10.63
C PHE A 246 -6.09 7.94 -11.91
N GLY A 247 -5.73 8.52 -13.05
CA GLY A 247 -6.13 8.10 -14.39
C GLY A 247 -7.29 8.89 -14.99
N SER A 248 -7.82 8.41 -16.11
CA SER A 248 -8.80 9.14 -16.94
C SER A 248 -10.05 9.58 -16.18
N TYR A 249 -10.55 8.72 -15.28
CA TYR A 249 -11.70 9.04 -14.42
C TYR A 249 -11.40 10.04 -13.29
N GLY A 250 -10.15 10.51 -13.12
CA GLY A 250 -9.79 11.58 -12.18
C GLY A 250 -10.29 11.32 -10.75
N LEU A 251 -11.08 12.26 -10.22
CA LEU A 251 -11.68 12.21 -8.88
C LEU A 251 -12.73 11.11 -8.71
N LEU A 252 -13.32 10.58 -9.78
CA LEU A 252 -14.24 9.45 -9.67
C LEU A 252 -13.55 8.19 -9.14
N ASN A 253 -12.22 8.09 -9.31
CA ASN A 253 -11.44 7.01 -8.71
C ASN A 253 -11.46 7.02 -7.17
N LEU A 254 -11.84 8.16 -6.54
CA LEU A 254 -12.06 8.25 -5.10
C LEU A 254 -13.29 7.47 -4.64
N PHE A 255 -14.29 7.33 -5.53
CA PHE A 255 -15.53 6.64 -5.21
C PHE A 255 -15.58 5.20 -5.72
N PHE A 256 -14.76 4.89 -6.73
CA PHE A 256 -14.61 3.54 -7.23
C PHE A 256 -13.34 3.47 -8.09
N PRO A 257 -12.41 2.51 -7.90
CA PRO A 257 -11.14 2.47 -8.61
C PRO A 257 -11.28 1.95 -10.05
N TYR A 258 -12.01 2.70 -10.90
CA TYR A 258 -12.32 2.36 -12.29
C TYR A 258 -11.06 1.98 -13.08
N ASN A 259 -9.99 2.79 -12.98
CA ASN A 259 -8.76 2.52 -13.73
C ASN A 259 -8.01 1.29 -13.22
N GLY A 260 -8.12 0.97 -11.94
CA GLY A 260 -7.50 -0.21 -11.35
C GLY A 260 -8.19 -1.52 -11.78
N LEU A 261 -9.52 -1.46 -11.91
CA LEU A 261 -10.35 -2.63 -12.19
C LEU A 261 -10.57 -2.84 -13.69
N ILE A 262 -10.82 -1.77 -14.45
CA ILE A 262 -11.31 -1.83 -15.84
C ILE A 262 -10.21 -1.57 -16.87
N SER A 263 -9.13 -0.89 -16.51
CA SER A 263 -8.05 -0.53 -17.45
C SER A 263 -6.71 -1.14 -17.07
N SER A 264 -5.88 -1.41 -18.08
CA SER A 264 -4.45 -1.72 -17.93
C SER A 264 -3.62 -0.68 -18.67
N ARG A 265 -2.36 -0.50 -18.30
CA ARG A 265 -1.43 0.39 -19.01
C ARG A 265 -0.46 -0.44 -19.83
N ASP A 266 -0.27 -0.09 -21.11
CA ASP A 266 0.78 -0.71 -21.93
C ASP A 266 2.18 -0.25 -21.48
N LEU A 267 3.23 -0.91 -21.99
CA LEU A 267 4.63 -0.56 -21.69
C LEU A 267 5.01 0.88 -22.08
N ARG A 268 4.19 1.56 -22.89
CA ARG A 268 4.33 2.97 -23.29
C ARG A 268 3.50 3.92 -22.41
N GLY A 269 2.77 3.41 -21.43
CA GLY A 269 1.93 4.16 -20.50
C GLY A 269 0.56 4.55 -21.05
N ARG A 270 0.11 3.97 -22.16
CA ARG A 270 -1.23 4.20 -22.73
C ARG A 270 -2.25 3.30 -22.05
N TYR A 271 -3.44 3.84 -21.79
CA TYR A 271 -4.56 3.08 -21.24
C TYR A 271 -5.15 2.16 -22.31
N LEU A 272 -5.18 0.88 -22.01
CA LEU A 272 -5.96 -0.12 -22.73
C LEU A 272 -7.12 -0.52 -21.81
N LEU A 273 -8.30 -0.72 -22.37
CA LEU A 273 -9.37 -1.42 -21.66
C LEU A 273 -8.91 -2.86 -21.44
N LYS A 274 -9.15 -3.44 -20.26
CA LYS A 274 -8.95 -4.88 -20.09
C LYS A 274 -10.01 -5.57 -20.94
N ASP A 275 -9.60 -6.50 -21.80
CA ASP A 275 -10.54 -7.41 -22.45
C ASP A 275 -11.27 -8.17 -21.33
N ILE A 276 -12.61 -8.05 -21.31
CA ILE A 276 -13.49 -8.70 -20.33
C ILE A 276 -13.69 -10.16 -20.73
#